data_AF-A0A930SP83-F1
#
_entry.id   AF-A0A930SP83-F1
#
_cell.length_a   1.000
_cell.length_b   1.000
_cell.length_c   1.000
_cell.angle_alpha   90.00
_cell.angle_beta   90.00
_cell.angle_gamma   90.00
#
_symmetry.space_group_name_H-M   'P 1'
#
loop_
_entity.id
_entity.type
_entity.pdbx_description
1 polymer ?
#
loop_
_entity_poly.entity_id
_entity_poly.type
_entity_poly.pdbx_seq_one_letter_code
_entity_poly.pdbx_strand_id
1 'polypeptide(L)'
;MRRWLAWGLMIAGLWMLLGAWPAIAAEPLQSRAIAEARQQSDSFVTVTGVVTVPSARFESATFDRGFAVQDETGGLYIHTDRDWGLHQGDRVTVTGFITDDGHGQQVLDLQRVDLRDRATITVSPQRVSIHDAIARLKGSLVTVEGEIQRAVVDDAPYGDRLWIRDDTGTVQVYIPRSTNINPAAWPDLQPRQWLTVTGFSGEYDGRDEVIPRDRKDIVIARSP
;
A
#
# COMPACT_ATOMS: atom_id res chain seq x y z
N MET A 1 -38.61 61.97 38.68
CA MET A 1 -37.98 61.80 37.35
C MET A 1 -36.77 62.73 37.26
N ARG A 2 -35.65 62.21 36.73
CA ARG A 2 -34.34 62.85 36.43
C ARG A 2 -33.34 63.01 37.58
N ARG A 3 -32.12 62.60 37.24
CA ARG A 3 -30.98 62.17 38.07
C ARG A 3 -29.94 63.29 38.18
N TRP A 4 -29.22 63.28 39.29
CA TRP A 4 -28.06 64.13 39.60
C TRP A 4 -26.77 63.66 38.92
N LEU A 5 -25.86 64.61 38.71
CA LEU A 5 -24.52 64.47 38.15
C LEU A 5 -23.49 63.86 39.14
N ALA A 6 -22.74 62.90 38.59
CA ALA A 6 -21.27 62.79 38.53
C ALA A 6 -20.37 62.59 39.79
N TRP A 7 -19.23 61.96 39.46
CA TRP A 7 -17.91 61.89 40.12
C TRP A 7 -17.57 60.66 40.97
N GLY A 8 -16.47 59.98 40.59
CA GLY A 8 -15.77 59.01 41.43
C GLY A 8 -15.00 57.93 40.67
N LEU A 9 -13.87 58.29 40.04
CA LEU A 9 -12.84 57.33 39.61
C LEU A 9 -12.29 56.55 40.82
N MET A 10 -12.12 55.23 40.70
CA MET A 10 -10.98 54.53 41.30
C MET A 10 -10.53 53.34 40.43
N ILE A 11 -9.22 53.33 40.20
CA ILE A 11 -8.43 52.42 39.37
C ILE A 11 -8.06 51.18 40.18
N ALA A 12 -8.09 49.99 39.57
CA ALA A 12 -7.13 48.93 39.90
C ALA A 12 -7.04 47.95 38.71
N GLY A 13 -5.89 47.98 38.03
CA GLY A 13 -5.62 47.20 36.82
C GLY A 13 -5.62 45.69 37.08
N LEU A 14 -6.39 44.98 36.27
CA LEU A 14 -6.28 43.53 36.14
C LEU A 14 -5.19 43.24 35.10
N TRP A 15 -4.00 42.90 35.58
CA TRP A 15 -2.92 42.38 34.74
C TRP A 15 -3.38 41.04 34.15
N MET A 16 -3.75 41.04 32.87
CA MET A 16 -3.84 39.82 32.08
C MET A 16 -2.44 39.23 31.91
N LEU A 17 -2.05 38.33 32.81
CA LEU A 17 -0.98 37.38 32.56
C LEU A 17 -1.49 36.39 31.50
N LEU A 18 -1.35 36.77 30.23
CA LEU A 18 -1.34 35.82 29.11
C LEU A 18 -0.12 34.93 29.30
N GLY A 19 -0.30 33.85 30.06
CA GLY A 19 0.67 32.76 30.08
C GLY A 19 0.81 32.24 28.66
N ALA A 20 1.95 32.53 28.05
CA ALA A 20 2.38 31.84 26.84
C ALA A 20 2.55 30.37 27.22
N TRP A 21 1.51 29.56 26.95
CA TRP A 21 1.67 28.11 26.97
C TRP A 21 2.78 27.81 25.96
N PRO A 22 3.89 27.18 26.35
CA PRO A 22 4.84 26.71 25.37
C PRO A 22 4.07 25.75 24.46
N ALA A 23 3.93 26.12 23.19
CA ALA A 23 3.51 25.17 22.18
C ALA A 23 4.55 24.04 22.24
N ILE A 24 4.13 22.86 22.70
CA ILE A 24 4.94 21.66 22.55
C ILE A 24 5.04 21.46 21.04
N ALA A 25 6.16 21.85 20.47
CA ALA A 25 6.48 21.48 19.09
C ALA A 25 6.55 19.95 19.09
N ALA A 26 5.60 19.31 18.42
CA ALA A 26 5.68 17.88 18.16
C ALA A 26 7.01 17.64 17.43
N GLU A 27 7.88 16.80 17.99
CA GLU A 27 9.08 16.41 17.26
C GLU A 27 8.66 15.83 15.91
N PRO A 28 9.32 16.19 14.80
CA PRO A 28 9.00 15.62 13.51
C PRO A 28 9.16 14.10 13.63
N LEU A 29 8.06 13.36 13.41
CA LEU A 29 8.08 11.90 13.47
C LEU A 29 9.20 11.41 12.54
N GLN A 30 10.26 10.84 13.12
CA GLN A 30 11.37 10.35 12.33
C GLN A 30 10.88 9.20 11.45
N SER A 31 11.15 9.31 10.14
CA SER A 31 10.85 8.25 9.19
C SER A 31 11.68 7.02 9.52
N ARG A 32 11.03 5.85 9.56
CA ARG A 32 11.67 4.55 9.77
C ARG A 32 11.76 3.77 8.49
N ALA A 33 12.62 2.74 8.48
CA ALA A 33 12.63 1.73 7.45
C ALA A 33 11.31 0.93 7.49
N ILE A 34 10.77 0.56 6.33
CA ILE A 34 9.50 -0.16 6.24
C ILE A 34 9.57 -1.51 6.95
N ALA A 35 10.67 -2.25 6.84
CA ALA A 35 10.83 -3.53 7.54
C ALA A 35 10.78 -3.38 9.07
N GLU A 36 11.29 -2.28 9.62
CA GLU A 36 11.23 -2.00 11.06
C GLU A 36 9.81 -1.56 11.47
N ALA A 37 9.17 -0.72 10.67
CA ALA A 37 7.80 -0.27 10.93
C ALA A 37 6.83 -1.46 11.02
N ARG A 38 6.98 -2.45 10.12
CA ARG A 38 6.16 -3.67 10.10
C ARG A 38 6.30 -4.57 11.32
N GLN A 39 7.39 -4.44 12.09
CA GLN A 39 7.56 -5.18 13.35
C GLN A 39 6.82 -4.54 14.52
N GLN A 40 6.28 -3.32 14.34
CA GLN A 40 5.59 -2.59 15.39
C GLN A 40 4.08 -2.67 15.22
N SER A 41 3.54 -3.85 15.48
CA SER A 41 2.08 -4.04 15.55
C SER A 41 1.46 -3.05 16.53
N ASP A 42 0.27 -2.55 16.19
CA ASP A 42 -0.52 -1.63 16.99
C ASP A 42 0.19 -0.30 17.32
N SER A 43 1.00 0.23 16.39
CA SER A 43 1.73 1.48 16.58
C SER A 43 1.53 2.48 15.44
N PHE A 44 1.61 3.76 15.80
CA PHE A 44 1.71 4.86 14.84
C PHE A 44 3.14 4.96 14.31
N VAL A 45 3.30 4.83 12.99
CA VAL A 45 4.60 4.89 12.32
C VAL A 45 4.58 5.95 11.22
N THR A 46 5.77 6.42 10.87
CA THR A 46 6.00 7.23 9.67
C THR A 46 7.06 6.54 8.83
N VAL A 47 6.77 6.30 7.56
CA VAL A 47 7.70 5.67 6.60
C VAL A 47 7.78 6.51 5.34
N THR A 48 8.92 6.46 4.66
CA THR A 48 9.13 7.11 3.36
C THR A 48 9.49 6.05 2.34
N GLY A 49 8.77 6.03 1.24
CA GLY A 49 8.94 5.01 0.20
C GLY A 49 8.57 5.53 -1.18
N VAL A 50 8.78 4.66 -2.16
CA VAL A 50 8.38 4.88 -3.54
C VAL A 50 7.13 4.07 -3.82
N VAL A 51 6.13 4.69 -4.46
CA VAL A 51 4.88 4.04 -4.82
C VAL A 51 5.14 2.96 -5.88
N THR A 52 4.82 1.71 -5.56
CA THR A 52 4.95 0.56 -6.48
C THR A 52 3.63 0.14 -7.09
N VAL A 53 2.51 0.35 -6.37
CA VAL A 53 1.13 0.17 -6.83
C VAL A 53 0.43 1.52 -6.74
N PRO A 54 -0.11 2.09 -7.84
CA PRO A 54 -0.83 3.37 -7.82
C PRO A 54 -2.09 3.36 -6.94
N SER A 55 -2.56 4.56 -6.55
CA SER A 55 -3.82 4.72 -5.83
C SER A 55 -5.00 4.07 -6.55
N ALA A 56 -5.87 3.39 -5.79
CA ALA A 56 -7.06 2.69 -6.26
C ALA A 56 -6.80 1.61 -7.35
N ARG A 57 -5.54 1.25 -7.62
CA ARG A 57 -5.22 0.30 -8.69
C ARG A 57 -5.82 -1.09 -8.42
N PHE A 58 -5.94 -1.45 -7.15
CA PHE A 58 -6.48 -2.72 -6.68
C PHE A 58 -7.87 -2.60 -6.03
N GLU A 59 -8.60 -1.50 -6.26
CA GLU A 59 -9.88 -1.20 -5.58
C GLU A 59 -10.90 -2.35 -5.66
N SER A 60 -10.94 -3.11 -6.76
CA SER A 60 -11.87 -4.24 -6.88
C SER A 60 -11.48 -5.49 -6.06
N ALA A 61 -10.25 -5.55 -5.56
CA ALA A 61 -9.70 -6.65 -4.75
C ALA A 61 -9.59 -6.28 -3.28
N THR A 62 -9.16 -5.05 -2.98
CA THR A 62 -8.91 -4.57 -1.62
C THR A 62 -10.11 -3.85 -1.01
N PHE A 63 -11.12 -3.53 -1.81
CA PHE A 63 -12.29 -2.75 -1.40
C PHE A 63 -11.96 -1.35 -0.85
N ASP A 64 -10.77 -0.85 -1.18
CA ASP A 64 -10.26 0.45 -0.76
C ASP A 64 -9.62 1.21 -1.92
N ARG A 65 -9.15 2.42 -1.65
CA ARG A 65 -8.45 3.27 -2.64
C ARG A 65 -6.96 3.36 -2.36
N GLY A 66 -6.44 2.29 -1.75
CA GLY A 66 -5.06 2.19 -1.27
C GLY A 66 -4.01 2.17 -2.37
N PHE A 67 -2.76 2.10 -1.94
CA PHE A 67 -1.57 2.05 -2.77
C PHE A 67 -0.46 1.32 -2.03
N ALA A 68 0.58 0.85 -2.73
CA ALA A 68 1.72 0.20 -2.09
C ALA A 68 2.95 1.10 -2.16
N VAL A 69 3.72 1.17 -1.08
CA VAL A 69 5.01 1.86 -1.00
C VAL A 69 6.12 0.89 -0.68
N GLN A 70 7.31 1.16 -1.20
CA GLN A 70 8.48 0.33 -0.97
C GLN A 70 9.74 1.18 -0.78
N ASP A 71 10.60 0.74 0.14
CA ASP A 71 11.96 1.21 0.29
C ASP A 71 12.94 0.05 0.06
N GLU A 72 14.21 0.26 0.39
CA GLU A 72 15.28 -0.73 0.24
C GLU A 72 15.19 -1.91 1.24
N THR A 73 14.35 -1.80 2.26
CA THR A 73 14.16 -2.81 3.31
C THR A 73 12.90 -3.66 3.12
N GLY A 74 11.88 -3.15 2.42
CA GLY A 74 10.66 -3.89 2.12
C GLY A 74 9.53 -2.99 1.63
N GLY A 75 8.36 -3.59 1.39
CA GLY A 75 7.15 -2.86 1.01
C GLY A 75 6.00 -3.02 2.01
N LEU A 76 5.01 -2.14 1.86
CA LEU A 76 3.83 -2.04 2.70
C LEU A 76 2.65 -1.53 1.88
N TYR A 77 1.49 -2.15 2.03
CA TYR A 77 0.25 -1.63 1.47
C TYR A 77 -0.35 -0.59 2.41
N ILE A 78 -0.81 0.51 1.84
CA ILE A 78 -1.37 1.66 2.54
C ILE A 78 -2.88 1.63 2.32
N HIS A 79 -3.63 1.34 3.38
CA HIS A 79 -5.09 1.31 3.39
C HIS A 79 -5.64 2.73 3.52
N THR A 80 -6.59 3.09 2.66
CA THR A 80 -7.30 4.38 2.72
C THR A 80 -8.56 4.33 1.87
N ASP A 81 -9.60 5.05 2.30
CA ASP A 81 -10.87 5.22 1.58
C ASP A 81 -10.80 6.27 0.46
N ARG A 82 -9.71 7.02 0.37
CA ARG A 82 -9.53 8.14 -0.57
C ARG A 82 -8.52 7.81 -1.66
N ASP A 83 -8.89 8.11 -2.90
CA ASP A 83 -7.91 8.15 -3.99
C ASP A 83 -7.05 9.42 -3.88
N TRP A 84 -5.76 9.22 -3.64
CA TRP A 84 -4.76 10.30 -3.51
C TRP A 84 -4.11 10.67 -4.85
N GLY A 85 -4.45 9.98 -5.94
CA GLY A 85 -3.89 10.23 -7.28
C GLY A 85 -2.37 10.02 -7.34
N LEU A 86 -1.86 9.06 -6.56
CA LEU A 86 -0.46 8.68 -6.55
C LEU A 86 -0.17 7.69 -7.68
N HIS A 87 0.94 7.91 -8.37
CA HIS A 87 1.36 7.10 -9.51
C HIS A 87 2.58 6.27 -9.14
N GLN A 88 2.79 5.19 -9.89
CA GLN A 88 4.02 4.40 -9.75
C GLN A 88 5.25 5.30 -9.93
N GLY A 89 6.17 5.21 -8.97
CA GLY A 89 7.41 5.99 -8.92
C GLY A 89 7.37 7.23 -8.04
N ASP A 90 6.18 7.73 -7.69
CA ASP A 90 6.03 8.86 -6.77
C ASP A 90 6.72 8.55 -5.43
N ARG A 91 7.44 9.52 -4.87
CA ARG A 91 8.06 9.39 -3.55
C ARG A 91 7.17 10.05 -2.51
N VAL A 92 6.78 9.29 -1.49
CA VAL A 92 5.84 9.74 -0.45
C VAL A 92 6.37 9.45 0.93
N THR A 93 6.02 10.31 1.88
CA THR A 93 6.07 9.99 3.32
C THR A 93 4.65 9.74 3.77
N VAL A 94 4.39 8.59 4.38
CA VAL A 94 3.07 8.23 4.92
C VAL A 94 3.17 8.04 6.43
N THR A 95 2.15 8.48 7.13
CA THR A 95 1.98 8.31 8.57
C THR A 95 0.63 7.64 8.81
N GLY A 96 0.62 6.64 9.69
CA GLY A 96 -0.59 5.90 10.03
C GLY A 96 -0.31 4.77 11.00
N PHE A 97 -1.28 3.87 11.14
CA PHE A 97 -1.29 2.81 12.13
C PHE A 97 -1.04 1.44 11.47
N ILE A 98 -0.07 0.67 11.96
CA ILE A 98 0.17 -0.68 11.45
C ILE A 98 -0.91 -1.62 12.01
N THR A 99 -1.62 -2.30 11.12
CA THR A 99 -2.71 -3.21 11.47
C THR A 99 -2.84 -4.35 10.45
N ASP A 100 -3.80 -5.23 10.67
CA ASP A 100 -4.26 -6.24 9.71
C ASP A 100 -5.53 -5.72 9.03
N ASP A 101 -5.70 -5.98 7.73
CA ASP A 101 -6.89 -5.56 6.98
C ASP A 101 -8.16 -6.38 7.28
N GLY A 102 -8.06 -7.37 8.19
CA GLY A 102 -9.13 -8.30 8.52
C GLY A 102 -9.13 -9.56 7.65
N HIS A 103 -8.25 -9.62 6.65
CA HIS A 103 -8.10 -10.72 5.70
C HIS A 103 -6.68 -11.33 5.73
N GLY A 104 -5.86 -10.96 6.72
CA GLY A 104 -4.51 -11.50 6.92
C GLY A 104 -3.39 -10.66 6.29
N GLN A 105 -3.72 -9.55 5.61
CA GLN A 105 -2.70 -8.65 5.07
C GLN A 105 -2.35 -7.58 6.09
N GLN A 106 -1.07 -7.52 6.45
CA GLN A 106 -0.55 -6.38 7.21
C GLN A 106 -0.54 -5.11 6.33
N VAL A 107 -1.17 -4.05 6.82
CA VAL A 107 -1.30 -2.75 6.15
C VAL A 107 -0.93 -1.60 7.08
N LEU A 108 -0.80 -0.40 6.51
CA LEU A 108 -0.83 0.85 7.26
C LEU A 108 -2.15 1.56 6.99
N ASP A 109 -2.99 1.72 8.02
CA ASP A 109 -4.20 2.53 7.97
C ASP A 109 -3.81 4.02 7.97
N LEU A 110 -4.07 4.68 6.84
CA LEU A 110 -3.49 5.98 6.52
C LEU A 110 -4.13 7.13 7.30
N GLN A 111 -3.28 7.94 7.92
CA GLN A 111 -3.70 9.17 8.61
C GLN A 111 -3.22 10.42 7.86
N ARG A 112 -2.03 10.35 7.27
CA ARG A 112 -1.45 11.44 6.50
C ARG A 112 -0.53 10.92 5.41
N VAL A 113 -0.59 11.56 4.25
CA VAL A 113 0.41 11.40 3.19
C VAL A 113 0.97 12.76 2.80
N ASP A 114 2.29 12.82 2.69
CA ASP A 114 3.03 13.96 2.16
C ASP A 114 3.76 13.51 0.88
N LEU A 115 3.30 14.00 -0.27
CA LEU A 115 3.99 13.81 -1.55
C LEU A 115 5.30 14.61 -1.54
N ARG A 116 6.43 13.91 -1.67
CA ARG A 116 7.76 14.51 -1.67
C ARG A 116 8.20 14.88 -3.07
N ASP A 117 7.97 13.98 -4.02
CA ASP A 117 8.37 14.16 -5.41
C ASP A 117 7.46 13.34 -6.35
N ARG A 118 7.12 13.93 -7.50
CA ARG A 118 6.57 13.20 -8.65
C ARG A 118 7.71 12.76 -9.56
N ALA A 119 8.63 11.99 -9.01
CA ALA A 119 9.73 11.43 -9.77
C ALA A 119 9.31 10.08 -10.37
N THR A 120 9.87 9.71 -11.51
CA THR A 120 9.71 8.35 -12.06
C THR A 120 10.76 7.42 -11.46
N ILE A 121 10.85 7.36 -10.13
CA ILE A 121 11.81 6.47 -9.47
C ILE A 121 11.38 5.03 -9.76
N THR A 122 12.22 4.31 -10.48
CA THR A 122 11.92 2.92 -10.82
C THR A 122 12.37 2.01 -9.69
N VAL A 123 11.41 1.45 -8.95
CA VAL A 123 11.67 0.31 -8.07
C VAL A 123 11.81 -0.94 -8.94
N SER A 124 12.98 -1.55 -8.94
CA SER A 124 13.20 -2.81 -9.64
C SER A 124 12.56 -3.96 -8.84
N PRO A 125 11.71 -4.79 -9.46
CA PRO A 125 11.13 -5.94 -8.78
C PRO A 125 12.21 -6.95 -8.41
N GLN A 126 12.05 -7.61 -7.26
CA GLN A 126 12.96 -8.68 -6.85
C GLN A 126 12.56 -9.99 -7.54
N ARG A 127 13.43 -10.53 -8.40
CA ARG A 127 13.21 -11.85 -9.00
C ARG A 127 13.56 -12.93 -7.98
N VAL A 128 12.58 -13.74 -7.60
CA VAL A 128 12.69 -14.74 -6.51
C VAL A 128 11.88 -16.00 -6.83
N SER A 129 12.08 -17.05 -6.03
CA SER A 129 11.20 -18.23 -6.03
C SER A 129 9.81 -17.87 -5.49
N ILE A 130 8.81 -18.70 -5.79
CA ILE A 130 7.46 -18.54 -5.24
C ILE A 130 7.49 -18.59 -3.70
N HIS A 131 8.25 -19.50 -3.11
CA HIS A 131 8.38 -19.60 -1.65
C HIS A 131 8.91 -18.28 -1.04
N ASP A 132 10.00 -17.73 -1.58
CA ASP A 132 10.58 -16.50 -1.03
C ASP A 132 9.66 -15.29 -1.22
N ALA A 133 8.96 -15.21 -2.36
CA ALA A 133 7.97 -14.16 -2.61
C ALA A 133 6.93 -14.11 -1.48
N ILE A 134 6.32 -15.25 -1.15
CA ILE A 134 5.20 -15.31 -0.21
C ILE A 134 5.64 -15.43 1.26
N ALA A 135 6.79 -16.02 1.56
CA ALA A 135 7.23 -16.21 2.94
C ALA A 135 8.03 -15.02 3.50
N ARG A 136 8.74 -14.28 2.64
CA ARG A 136 9.73 -13.28 3.08
C ARG A 136 9.47 -11.88 2.55
N LEU A 137 8.79 -11.77 1.41
CA LEU A 137 8.69 -10.52 0.66
C LEU A 137 7.25 -9.98 0.58
N LYS A 138 6.33 -10.46 1.43
CA LYS A 138 4.99 -9.87 1.58
C LYS A 138 5.07 -8.36 1.73
N GLY A 139 4.18 -7.65 1.04
CA GLY A 139 4.16 -6.19 0.94
C GLY A 139 5.03 -5.62 -0.17
N SER A 140 5.94 -6.41 -0.78
CA SER A 140 6.93 -5.92 -1.74
C SER A 140 6.58 -6.23 -3.19
N LEU A 141 7.20 -5.52 -4.12
CA LEU A 141 7.15 -5.80 -5.55
C LEU A 141 8.14 -6.91 -5.92
N VAL A 142 7.61 -8.03 -6.39
CA VAL A 142 8.37 -9.24 -6.74
C VAL A 142 8.15 -9.64 -8.20
N THR A 143 9.07 -10.42 -8.75
CA THR A 143 8.88 -11.16 -10.00
C THR A 143 9.06 -12.65 -9.72
N VAL A 144 8.04 -13.44 -10.02
CA VAL A 144 8.06 -14.90 -9.92
C VAL A 144 7.83 -15.53 -11.29
N GLU A 145 8.21 -16.79 -11.43
CA GLU A 145 8.04 -17.56 -12.66
C GLU A 145 7.53 -18.95 -12.32
N GLY A 146 6.56 -19.47 -13.07
CA GLY A 146 6.02 -20.80 -12.82
C GLY A 146 5.08 -21.31 -13.91
N GLU A 147 4.80 -22.61 -13.85
CA GLU A 147 3.89 -23.32 -14.74
C GLU A 147 2.44 -23.12 -14.28
N ILE A 148 1.57 -22.68 -15.20
CA ILE A 148 0.14 -22.52 -14.97
C ILE A 148 -0.49 -23.89 -14.68
N GLN A 149 -1.10 -24.02 -13.50
CA GLN A 149 -1.63 -25.29 -12.99
C GLN A 149 -3.03 -25.62 -13.50
N ARG A 150 -3.83 -24.58 -13.78
CA ARG A 150 -5.23 -24.71 -14.20
C ARG A 150 -5.67 -23.50 -15.01
N ALA A 151 -6.80 -23.65 -15.71
CA ALA A 151 -7.41 -22.55 -16.46
C ALA A 151 -7.74 -21.37 -15.53
N VAL A 152 -7.76 -20.18 -16.11
CA VAL A 152 -8.20 -18.96 -15.42
C VAL A 152 -9.63 -19.16 -14.91
N VAL A 153 -9.87 -18.73 -13.69
CA VAL A 153 -11.18 -18.73 -13.05
C VAL A 153 -11.68 -17.29 -12.95
N ASP A 154 -12.80 -17.00 -13.59
CA ASP A 154 -13.52 -15.73 -13.42
C ASP A 154 -14.05 -15.62 -11.98
N ASP A 155 -13.71 -14.52 -11.31
CA ASP A 155 -14.07 -14.21 -9.93
C ASP A 155 -14.85 -12.88 -9.89
N ALA A 156 -15.74 -12.70 -10.88
CA ALA A 156 -16.59 -11.53 -10.98
C ALA A 156 -17.42 -11.30 -9.70
N PRO A 157 -17.61 -10.04 -9.27
CA PRO A 157 -17.21 -8.81 -9.97
C PRO A 157 -15.75 -8.36 -9.70
N TYR A 158 -14.99 -9.10 -8.89
CA TYR A 158 -13.76 -8.61 -8.26
C TYR A 158 -12.52 -8.75 -9.14
N GLY A 159 -12.40 -9.85 -9.89
CA GLY A 159 -11.23 -10.10 -10.72
C GLY A 159 -11.23 -11.47 -11.39
N ASP A 160 -10.02 -11.95 -11.68
CA ASP A 160 -9.74 -13.27 -12.23
C ASP A 160 -8.63 -13.93 -11.40
N ARG A 161 -8.63 -15.28 -11.35
CA ARG A 161 -7.61 -16.05 -10.62
C ARG A 161 -6.94 -17.06 -11.53
N LEU A 162 -5.62 -17.18 -11.40
CA LEU A 162 -4.85 -18.30 -11.90
C LEU A 162 -3.83 -18.76 -10.86
N TRP A 163 -3.25 -19.93 -11.06
CA TRP A 163 -2.27 -20.49 -10.13
C TRP A 163 -1.05 -20.95 -10.91
N ILE A 164 0.12 -20.52 -10.47
CA ILE A 164 1.40 -20.93 -11.03
C ILE A 164 2.18 -21.70 -9.97
N ARG A 165 3.03 -22.62 -10.43
CA ARG A 165 3.89 -23.45 -9.57
C ARG A 165 5.32 -23.44 -10.10
N ASP A 166 6.27 -23.39 -9.18
CA ASP A 166 7.67 -23.72 -9.42
C ASP A 166 8.06 -24.93 -8.53
N ASP A 167 9.35 -25.21 -8.41
CA ASP A 167 9.87 -26.27 -7.55
C ASP A 167 9.75 -25.99 -6.04
N THR A 168 9.49 -24.74 -5.66
CA THR A 168 9.41 -24.27 -4.26
C THR A 168 7.98 -24.16 -3.75
N GLY A 169 6.98 -24.03 -4.62
CA GLY A 169 5.59 -23.91 -4.19
C GLY A 169 4.61 -23.54 -5.29
N THR A 170 3.40 -23.20 -4.85
CA THR A 170 2.30 -22.72 -5.71
C THR A 170 1.82 -21.39 -5.14
N VAL A 171 1.54 -20.41 -5.99
CA VAL A 171 0.92 -19.15 -5.59
C VAL A 171 -0.27 -18.81 -6.46
N GLN A 172 -1.23 -18.10 -5.89
CA GLN A 172 -2.32 -17.50 -6.66
C GLN A 172 -1.81 -16.21 -7.33
N VAL A 173 -2.11 -16.06 -8.61
CA VAL A 173 -1.99 -14.77 -9.27
C VAL A 173 -3.41 -14.23 -9.35
N TYR A 174 -3.71 -13.28 -8.47
CA TYR A 174 -4.99 -12.60 -8.44
C TYR A 174 -4.93 -11.37 -9.33
N ILE A 175 -5.87 -11.23 -10.26
CA ILE A 175 -5.89 -10.16 -11.25
C ILE A 175 -7.13 -9.29 -10.98
N PRO A 176 -6.99 -8.17 -10.26
CA PRO A 176 -8.13 -7.31 -9.93
C PRO A 176 -8.77 -6.74 -11.20
N ARG A 177 -10.10 -6.72 -11.26
CA ARG A 177 -10.85 -6.10 -12.35
C ARG A 177 -10.48 -4.61 -12.54
N SER A 178 -10.17 -3.89 -11.47
CA SER A 178 -9.71 -2.48 -11.49
C SER A 178 -8.39 -2.26 -12.24
N THR A 179 -7.59 -3.32 -12.47
CA THR A 179 -6.38 -3.23 -13.30
C THR A 179 -6.67 -3.14 -14.80
N ASN A 180 -7.90 -3.46 -15.22
CA ASN A 180 -8.33 -3.60 -16.62
C ASN A 180 -7.52 -4.64 -17.41
N ILE A 181 -6.88 -5.58 -16.72
CA ILE A 181 -6.28 -6.76 -17.35
C ILE A 181 -7.44 -7.72 -17.67
N ASN A 182 -7.50 -8.19 -18.92
CA ASN A 182 -8.45 -9.20 -19.36
C ASN A 182 -7.69 -10.48 -19.75
N PRO A 183 -7.55 -11.46 -18.82
CA PRO A 183 -6.83 -12.70 -19.10
C PRO A 183 -7.50 -13.55 -20.19
N ALA A 184 -8.83 -13.47 -20.33
CA ALA A 184 -9.58 -14.21 -21.36
C ALA A 184 -9.24 -13.75 -22.78
N ALA A 185 -8.59 -12.58 -22.95
CA ALA A 185 -8.09 -12.13 -24.24
C ALA A 185 -6.81 -12.84 -24.68
N TRP A 186 -6.19 -13.70 -23.84
CA TRP A 186 -4.93 -14.38 -24.15
C TRP A 186 -5.16 -15.88 -24.32
N PRO A 187 -5.26 -16.36 -25.57
CA PRO A 187 -5.53 -17.78 -25.82
C PRO A 187 -4.41 -18.68 -25.29
N ASP A 188 -3.19 -18.14 -25.14
CA ASP A 188 -2.01 -18.86 -24.68
C ASP A 188 -1.89 -18.92 -23.14
N LEU A 189 -2.80 -18.29 -22.39
CA LEU A 189 -2.82 -18.35 -20.93
C LEU A 189 -3.53 -19.64 -20.46
N GLN A 190 -2.88 -20.77 -20.67
CA GLN A 190 -3.44 -22.11 -20.47
C GLN A 190 -2.59 -22.98 -19.53
N PRO A 191 -3.18 -24.04 -18.93
CA PRO A 191 -2.40 -25.02 -18.18
C PRO A 191 -1.16 -25.49 -18.95
N ARG A 192 -0.08 -25.73 -18.21
CA ARG A 192 1.23 -26.18 -18.72
C ARG A 192 2.06 -25.13 -19.47
N GLN A 193 1.53 -23.93 -19.65
CA GLN A 193 2.34 -22.79 -20.11
C GLN A 193 3.08 -22.17 -18.93
N TRP A 194 4.24 -21.61 -19.19
CA TRP A 194 5.02 -20.90 -18.20
C TRP A 194 4.68 -19.41 -18.21
N LEU A 195 4.65 -18.81 -17.03
CA LEU A 195 4.29 -17.43 -16.83
C LEU A 195 5.33 -16.76 -15.93
N THR A 196 5.87 -15.64 -16.37
CA THR A 196 6.55 -14.67 -15.50
C THR A 196 5.52 -13.64 -15.04
N VAL A 197 5.40 -13.45 -13.73
CA VAL A 197 4.49 -12.46 -13.13
C VAL A 197 5.27 -11.51 -12.25
N THR A 198 5.14 -10.21 -12.50
CA THR A 198 5.58 -9.16 -11.61
C THR A 198 4.39 -8.62 -10.84
N GLY A 199 4.49 -8.40 -9.53
CA GLY A 199 3.32 -7.96 -8.78
C GLY A 199 3.62 -7.67 -7.33
N PHE A 200 2.62 -7.12 -6.66
CA PHE A 200 2.61 -6.98 -5.21
C PHE A 200 2.44 -8.37 -4.59
N SER A 201 3.35 -8.76 -3.70
CA SER A 201 3.18 -9.97 -2.90
C SER A 201 2.26 -9.67 -1.71
N GLY A 202 1.14 -10.37 -1.63
CA GLY A 202 0.13 -10.16 -0.57
C GLY A 202 -0.51 -11.44 -0.06
N GLU A 203 -1.50 -11.28 0.81
CA GLU A 203 -2.34 -12.36 1.32
C GLU A 203 -3.80 -11.91 1.34
N TYR A 204 -4.73 -12.84 1.10
CA TYR A 204 -6.16 -12.62 1.30
C TYR A 204 -6.84 -13.91 1.78
N ASP A 205 -7.49 -13.86 2.94
CA ASP A 205 -8.17 -14.99 3.59
C ASP A 205 -7.29 -16.26 3.66
N GLY A 206 -6.03 -16.11 4.06
CA GLY A 206 -5.07 -17.21 4.19
C GLY A 206 -4.51 -17.72 2.87
N ARG A 207 -4.71 -17.02 1.76
CA ARG A 207 -4.16 -17.35 0.44
C ARG A 207 -3.08 -16.35 0.08
N ASP A 208 -1.88 -16.84 -0.19
CA ASP A 208 -0.81 -16.00 -0.71
C ASP A 208 -1.03 -15.67 -2.19
N GLU A 209 -0.76 -14.40 -2.53
CA GLU A 209 -1.01 -13.85 -3.85
C GLU A 209 0.18 -13.07 -4.40
N VAL A 210 0.32 -13.10 -5.74
CA VAL A 210 1.08 -12.10 -6.49
C VAL A 210 0.10 -11.35 -7.37
N ILE A 211 -0.08 -10.06 -7.10
CA ILE A 211 -1.09 -9.21 -7.72
C ILE A 211 -0.42 -8.31 -8.78
N PRO A 212 -0.60 -8.55 -10.09
CA PRO A 212 0.00 -7.75 -11.13
C PRO A 212 -0.71 -6.40 -11.23
N ARG A 213 0.05 -5.35 -11.55
CA ARG A 213 -0.47 -3.98 -11.60
C ARG A 213 -1.02 -3.65 -12.96
N ASP A 214 -0.38 -4.18 -14.01
CA ASP A 214 -0.64 -3.84 -15.40
C ASP A 214 -0.49 -5.07 -16.32
N ARG A 215 -0.99 -4.98 -17.56
CA ARG A 215 -0.80 -6.04 -18.57
C ARG A 215 0.65 -6.48 -18.73
N LYS A 216 1.58 -5.52 -18.72
CA LYS A 216 3.02 -5.74 -18.90
C LYS A 216 3.65 -6.59 -17.80
N ASP A 217 3.00 -6.67 -16.64
CA ASP A 217 3.49 -7.42 -15.50
C ASP A 217 3.28 -8.94 -15.68
N ILE A 218 2.53 -9.37 -16.70
CA ILE A 218 2.31 -10.78 -17.00
C ILE A 218 2.93 -11.13 -18.36
N VAL A 219 3.89 -12.06 -18.38
CA VAL A 219 4.58 -12.46 -19.61
C VAL A 219 4.55 -13.97 -19.76
N ILE A 220 4.08 -14.46 -20.89
CA ILE A 220 4.17 -15.89 -21.21
C ILE A 220 5.65 -16.20 -21.46
N ALA A 221 6.20 -17.05 -20.61
CA ALA A 221 7.58 -17.50 -20.70
C ALA A 221 7.65 -18.78 -21.53
N ARG A 222 8.81 -19.02 -22.13
CA ARG A 222 9.12 -20.37 -22.62
C ARG A 222 9.42 -21.25 -21.41
N SER A 223 9.09 -22.53 -21.48
CA SER A 223 9.55 -23.48 -20.48
C SER A 223 11.06 -23.31 -20.28
N PRO A 224 11.54 -23.25 -19.03
CA PRO A 224 12.97 -23.29 -18.74
C PRO A 224 13.61 -24.57 -19.28
#